data_AF-X0PLZ1-F1
#
_entry.id   AF-X0PLZ1-F1
#
_cell.length_a   1.000
_cell.length_b   1.000
_cell.length_c   1.000
_cell.angle_alpha   90.00
_cell.angle_beta   90.00
_cell.angle_gamma   90.00
#
_symmetry.space_group_name_H-M   'P 1'
#
loop_
_entity.id
_entity.type
_entity.pdbx_description
1 polymer ?
#
loop_
_entity_poly.entity_id
_entity_poly.type
_entity_poly.pdbx_seq_one_letter_code
_entity_poly.pdbx_strand_id
1 'polypeptide(L)'
;MDEETKFCINCEKKIPKSAEFCPFCGAKQVASDSTNDNGTITLKGANVAEQNEIFRYNENKHPGMFTSFKLYLKDAFIISKRIGRADYWWSYLTVAIIQFIFSLLLFGWLIAYPIMLINIDGSISINSGKFTLVALLSIPMAILGIASFTSMIRRLHDTGHSGNFMWFLLLPIIGPIVLLIMTIFKSSKQGERFEKKAETRRWYKKWWTWLIVLALAVLYTFSLASISSADFSDLDYSQSSSTTNSNSDSTESSENKTANSSSKKSDNNTVTLSDGTKVTVLSKLSYNPNTTDTSWHGSKLVVKKVNVVKTKPFKYEGDDSTYMAHGIIYLKYSYTPTLDVTPMDNEATISTNTGVQAEIDSMDSQTFDDIDSGVTKTAEAIFPISKLNNVGSITTLRLKFPVSPQNTNSDDWKDYDLTINLNN
;
A
#
# COMPACT_ATOMS: atom_id res chain seq x y z
N MET A 1 -68.38 0.05 -38.18
CA MET A 1 -67.17 0.56 -38.86
C MET A 1 -66.02 -0.03 -38.07
N ASP A 2 -65.40 -1.09 -38.59
CA ASP A 2 -64.26 -1.70 -37.93
C ASP A 2 -63.07 -0.75 -38.11
N GLU A 3 -62.63 -0.11 -37.02
CA GLU A 3 -61.45 0.75 -37.04
C GLU A 3 -60.23 -0.09 -37.41
N GLU A 4 -59.56 0.26 -38.50
CA GLU A 4 -58.32 -0.39 -38.90
C GLU A 4 -57.28 -0.24 -37.77
N THR A 5 -56.68 -1.36 -37.36
CA THR A 5 -55.67 -1.39 -36.28
C THR A 5 -54.29 -1.75 -36.82
N LYS A 6 -53.25 -1.25 -36.15
CA LYS A 6 -51.84 -1.61 -36.35
C LYS A 6 -51.23 -2.06 -35.03
N PHE A 7 -50.07 -2.73 -35.07
CA PHE A 7 -49.33 -3.08 -33.86
C PHE A 7 -48.30 -1.99 -33.54
N CYS A 8 -48.12 -1.67 -32.26
CA CYS A 8 -47.11 -0.72 -31.82
C CYS A 8 -45.70 -1.26 -32.09
N ILE A 9 -44.84 -0.45 -32.71
CA ILE A 9 -43.45 -0.82 -33.05
C ILE A 9 -42.54 -1.11 -31.83
N ASN A 10 -42.95 -0.74 -30.61
CA ASN A 10 -42.12 -0.86 -29.42
C ASN A 10 -42.67 -1.85 -28.37
N CYS A 11 -43.99 -1.92 -28.20
CA CYS A 11 -44.61 -2.79 -27.19
C CYS A 11 -45.60 -3.81 -27.76
N GLU A 12 -45.73 -3.88 -29.09
CA GLU A 12 -46.51 -4.90 -29.83
C GLU A 12 -48.01 -4.99 -29.46
N LYS A 13 -48.55 -4.00 -28.74
CA LYS A 13 -49.98 -3.90 -28.48
C LYS A 13 -50.73 -3.37 -29.70
N LYS A 14 -51.97 -3.85 -29.91
CA LYS A 14 -52.87 -3.33 -30.96
C LYS A 14 -53.27 -1.89 -30.63
N ILE A 15 -53.15 -1.01 -31.61
CA ILE A 15 -53.46 0.42 -31.54
C ILE A 15 -54.21 0.85 -32.81
N PRO A 16 -54.97 1.96 -32.79
CA PRO A 16 -55.61 2.50 -33.99
C PRO A 16 -54.59 2.83 -35.08
N LYS A 17 -54.91 2.60 -36.36
CA LYS A 17 -53.99 2.87 -37.49
C LYS A 17 -53.59 4.35 -37.58
N SER A 18 -54.51 5.25 -37.25
CA SER A 18 -54.32 6.71 -37.18
C SER A 18 -53.52 7.19 -35.96
N ALA A 19 -53.20 6.32 -34.99
CA ALA A 19 -52.47 6.74 -33.80
C ALA A 19 -51.02 7.13 -34.14
N GLU A 20 -50.67 8.40 -33.93
CA GLU A 20 -49.30 8.92 -34.01
C GLU A 20 -48.45 8.55 -32.79
N PHE A 21 -49.09 8.27 -31.65
CA PHE A 21 -48.41 7.86 -30.41
C PHE A 21 -49.12 6.66 -29.79
N CYS A 22 -48.34 5.71 -29.25
CA CYS A 22 -48.90 4.54 -28.60
C CYS A 22 -49.46 4.90 -27.22
N PRO A 23 -50.76 4.67 -26.95
CA PRO A 23 -51.38 5.00 -25.66
C PRO A 23 -50.86 4.14 -24.49
N PHE A 24 -50.20 3.01 -24.78
CA PHE A 24 -49.68 2.10 -23.74
C PHE A 24 -48.22 2.36 -23.34
N CYS A 25 -47.39 2.89 -24.23
CA CYS A 25 -45.95 3.06 -23.98
C CYS A 25 -45.38 4.42 -24.40
N GLY A 26 -46.19 5.30 -25.01
CA GLY A 26 -45.78 6.64 -25.42
C GLY A 26 -44.91 6.71 -26.69
N ALA A 27 -44.56 5.58 -27.31
CA ALA A 27 -43.72 5.56 -28.51
C ALA A 27 -44.42 6.20 -29.71
N LYS A 28 -43.73 7.09 -30.44
CA LYS A 28 -44.22 7.67 -31.70
C LYS A 28 -44.31 6.60 -32.79
N GLN A 29 -45.41 6.57 -33.53
CA GLN A 29 -45.68 5.63 -34.61
C GLN A 29 -45.47 6.32 -35.96
N VAL A 30 -44.94 5.60 -36.94
CA VAL A 30 -44.74 6.11 -38.30
C VAL A 30 -46.07 6.06 -39.07
N ALA A 31 -46.38 7.08 -39.87
CA ALA A 31 -47.55 7.09 -40.73
C ALA A 31 -47.33 6.14 -41.92
N SER A 32 -48.28 5.25 -42.18
CA SER A 32 -48.23 4.34 -43.33
C SER A 32 -48.93 5.00 -44.52
N ASP A 33 -48.15 5.46 -45.50
CA ASP A 33 -48.68 5.76 -46.83
C ASP A 33 -48.09 4.79 -47.89
N SER A 34 -49.04 4.13 -48.56
CA SER A 34 -49.03 3.62 -49.94
C SER A 34 -47.96 2.62 -50.39
N THR A 35 -48.40 1.36 -50.54
CA THR A 35 -47.82 0.31 -51.39
C THR A 35 -47.85 0.71 -52.87
N ASN A 36 -46.73 0.51 -53.58
CA ASN A 36 -46.72 0.41 -55.04
C ASN A 36 -46.23 -0.99 -55.46
N ASP A 37 -46.96 -1.59 -56.40
CA ASP A 37 -46.65 -2.86 -57.06
C ASP A 37 -45.37 -2.76 -57.89
N ASN A 38 -44.28 -3.18 -57.27
CA ASN A 38 -43.11 -3.83 -57.86
C ASN A 38 -42.13 -4.00 -56.70
N GLY A 39 -41.95 -5.24 -56.23
CA GLY A 39 -41.26 -5.63 -54.99
C GLY A 39 -39.80 -5.18 -54.85
N THR A 40 -39.59 -3.87 -54.77
CA THR A 40 -38.35 -3.16 -54.51
C THR A 40 -38.71 -1.92 -53.71
N ILE A 41 -38.48 -1.99 -52.40
CA ILE A 41 -38.55 -0.83 -51.52
C ILE A 41 -37.32 0.05 -51.82
N THR A 42 -37.46 1.04 -52.69
CA THR A 42 -36.50 2.14 -52.75
C THR A 42 -36.73 3.06 -51.56
N LEU A 43 -35.95 2.86 -50.49
CA LEU A 43 -35.87 3.79 -49.36
C LEU A 43 -35.15 5.08 -49.80
N LYS A 44 -35.83 5.97 -50.51
CA LYS A 44 -35.42 7.37 -50.63
C LYS A 44 -35.94 8.12 -49.41
N GLY A 45 -35.09 8.19 -48.40
CA GLY A 45 -35.38 8.88 -47.14
C GLY A 45 -34.87 8.13 -45.92
N ALA A 46 -33.66 7.56 -45.98
CA ALA A 46 -32.95 7.14 -44.78
C ALA A 46 -32.64 8.40 -43.96
N ASN A 47 -33.54 8.71 -43.05
CA ASN A 47 -33.47 9.86 -42.17
C ASN A 47 -32.09 9.90 -41.49
N VAL A 48 -31.50 11.09 -41.42
CA VAL A 48 -30.26 11.40 -40.68
C VAL A 48 -30.31 10.94 -39.21
N ALA A 49 -31.49 10.59 -38.69
CA ALA A 49 -31.71 9.94 -37.42
C ALA A 49 -31.29 8.45 -37.38
N GLU A 50 -31.57 7.67 -38.42
CA GLU A 50 -31.22 6.24 -38.50
C GLU A 50 -29.70 6.06 -38.73
N GLN A 51 -29.10 6.94 -39.54
CA GLN A 51 -27.64 7.00 -39.63
C GLN A 51 -26.97 7.42 -38.32
N ASN A 52 -27.66 8.08 -37.38
CA ASN A 52 -27.11 8.46 -36.08
C ASN A 52 -27.25 7.37 -35.00
N GLU A 53 -28.21 6.46 -35.11
CA GLU A 53 -28.33 5.29 -34.22
C GLU A 53 -27.25 4.23 -34.51
N ILE A 54 -26.79 4.13 -35.76
CA ILE A 54 -25.74 3.20 -36.19
C ILE A 54 -24.39 3.46 -35.48
N PHE A 55 -24.15 4.67 -34.94
CA PHE A 55 -22.91 5.04 -34.25
C PHE A 55 -23.03 5.13 -32.72
N ARG A 56 -24.06 4.55 -32.13
CA ARG A 56 -24.16 4.32 -30.68
C ARG A 56 -23.99 2.83 -30.39
N TYR A 57 -22.82 2.30 -30.71
CA TYR A 57 -22.51 0.92 -30.37
C TYR A 57 -22.46 0.78 -28.84
N ASN A 58 -23.28 -0.11 -28.30
CA ASN A 58 -23.21 -0.57 -26.92
C ASN A 58 -23.69 -2.03 -26.88
N GLU A 59 -22.95 -2.92 -26.22
CA GLU A 59 -23.31 -4.35 -26.19
C GLU A 59 -24.63 -4.55 -25.42
N ASN A 60 -24.86 -3.77 -24.36
CA ASN A 60 -26.12 -3.77 -23.64
C ASN A 60 -27.05 -2.64 -24.12
N LYS A 61 -28.32 -2.98 -24.36
CA LYS A 61 -29.38 -1.99 -24.65
C LYS A 61 -29.64 -1.05 -23.47
N HIS A 62 -29.51 -1.57 -22.24
CA HIS A 62 -29.68 -0.82 -20.99
C HIS A 62 -28.39 -0.96 -20.13
N PRO A 63 -27.38 -0.12 -20.40
CA PRO A 63 -26.15 -0.10 -19.62
C PRO A 63 -26.42 0.36 -18.19
N GLY A 64 -25.72 -0.23 -17.24
CA GLY A 64 -25.85 0.07 -15.82
C GLY A 64 -24.80 -0.68 -15.01
N MET A 65 -24.64 -0.32 -13.74
CA MET A 65 -23.55 -0.81 -12.89
C MET A 65 -23.38 -2.34 -12.94
N PHE A 66 -24.45 -3.09 -12.64
CA PHE A 66 -24.40 -4.56 -12.62
C PHE A 66 -24.31 -5.20 -14.00
N THR A 67 -25.05 -4.71 -15.00
CA THR A 67 -25.08 -5.30 -16.35
C THR A 67 -23.74 -5.11 -17.07
N SER A 68 -23.19 -3.90 -16.97
CA SER A 68 -21.89 -3.57 -17.54
C SER A 68 -20.75 -4.24 -16.76
N PHE A 69 -20.82 -4.35 -15.43
CA PHE A 69 -19.83 -5.11 -14.65
C PHE A 69 -19.83 -6.62 -14.99
N LYS A 70 -21.00 -7.23 -15.15
CA LYS A 70 -21.09 -8.64 -15.60
C LYS A 70 -20.47 -8.83 -16.98
N LEU A 71 -20.73 -7.90 -17.90
CA LEU A 71 -20.15 -7.91 -19.24
C LEU A 71 -18.62 -7.80 -19.19
N TYR A 72 -18.13 -6.94 -18.31
CA TYR A 72 -16.71 -6.70 -18.06
C TYR A 72 -15.96 -7.97 -17.62
N LEU A 73 -16.51 -8.69 -16.64
CA LEU A 73 -15.96 -9.98 -16.17
C LEU A 73 -16.10 -11.10 -17.21
N LYS A 74 -17.24 -11.14 -17.93
CA LYS A 74 -17.49 -12.14 -18.98
C LYS A 74 -16.41 -12.11 -20.06
N ASP A 75 -15.96 -10.91 -20.40
CA ASP A 75 -15.05 -10.66 -21.52
C ASP A 75 -13.64 -10.24 -21.04
N ALA A 76 -13.26 -10.57 -19.80
CA ALA A 76 -12.00 -10.16 -19.18
C ALA A 76 -10.75 -10.51 -20.01
N PHE A 77 -10.75 -11.64 -20.73
CA PHE A 77 -9.63 -12.09 -21.58
C PHE A 77 -9.90 -11.91 -23.09
N ILE A 78 -10.90 -11.13 -23.46
CA ILE A 78 -11.27 -10.93 -24.87
C ILE A 78 -10.85 -9.53 -25.31
N ILE A 79 -9.94 -9.47 -26.28
CA ILE A 79 -9.38 -8.22 -26.80
C ILE A 79 -9.97 -7.88 -28.19
N SER A 80 -10.36 -8.89 -28.97
CA SER A 80 -10.89 -8.75 -30.34
C SER A 80 -12.38 -8.36 -30.40
N LYS A 81 -12.78 -7.48 -29.49
CA LYS A 81 -14.14 -6.95 -29.32
C LYS A 81 -14.10 -5.43 -29.17
N ARG A 82 -15.27 -4.80 -29.19
CA ARG A 82 -15.49 -3.40 -28.81
C ARG A 82 -16.32 -3.32 -27.53
N ILE A 83 -16.21 -2.20 -26.83
CA ILE A 83 -17.13 -1.86 -25.73
C ILE A 83 -17.62 -0.43 -25.92
N GLY A 84 -18.95 -0.28 -25.88
CA GLY A 84 -19.60 1.02 -26.00
C GLY A 84 -19.27 1.94 -24.83
N ARG A 85 -19.48 3.24 -25.03
CA ARG A 85 -19.10 4.27 -24.05
C ARG A 85 -19.81 4.08 -22.71
N ALA A 86 -21.10 3.80 -22.74
CA ALA A 86 -21.90 3.67 -21.52
C ALA A 86 -21.50 2.42 -20.73
N ASP A 87 -21.36 1.26 -21.40
CA ASP A 87 -20.90 0.04 -20.74
C ASP A 87 -19.49 0.22 -20.14
N TYR A 88 -18.57 0.87 -20.86
CA TYR A 88 -17.23 1.12 -20.36
C TYR A 88 -17.22 1.97 -19.08
N TRP A 89 -17.90 3.12 -19.07
CA TRP A 89 -17.89 4.03 -17.92
C TRP A 89 -18.63 3.47 -16.71
N TRP A 90 -19.73 2.74 -16.90
CA TRP A 90 -20.41 2.06 -15.80
C TRP A 90 -19.55 0.94 -15.20
N SER A 91 -18.86 0.15 -16.04
CA SER A 91 -17.91 -0.85 -15.54
C SER A 91 -16.74 -0.20 -14.81
N TYR A 92 -16.16 0.87 -15.36
CA TYR A 92 -15.04 1.60 -14.74
C TYR A 92 -15.44 2.15 -13.37
N LEU A 93 -16.60 2.79 -13.25
CA LEU A 93 -17.12 3.29 -11.99
C LEU A 93 -17.30 2.16 -10.96
N THR A 94 -17.85 1.03 -11.38
CA THR A 94 -18.03 -0.14 -10.49
C THR A 94 -16.69 -0.64 -9.95
N VAL A 95 -15.70 -0.81 -10.84
CA VAL A 95 -14.36 -1.25 -10.45
C VAL A 95 -13.67 -0.22 -9.57
N ALA A 96 -13.81 1.07 -9.87
CA ALA A 96 -13.25 2.14 -9.05
C ALA A 96 -13.82 2.13 -7.62
N ILE A 97 -15.13 1.90 -7.46
CA ILE A 97 -15.76 1.77 -6.13
C ILE A 97 -15.25 0.54 -5.39
N ILE A 98 -15.15 -0.62 -6.06
CA ILE A 98 -14.60 -1.85 -5.45
C ILE A 98 -13.16 -1.61 -5.00
N GLN A 99 -12.34 -0.99 -5.84
CA GLN A 99 -10.95 -0.63 -5.53
C GLN A 99 -10.85 0.35 -4.36
N PHE A 100 -11.73 1.36 -4.33
CA PHE A 100 -11.78 2.33 -3.24
C PHE A 100 -12.16 1.69 -1.91
N ILE A 101 -13.20 0.85 -1.88
CA ILE A 101 -13.60 0.11 -0.68
C ILE A 101 -12.49 -0.84 -0.23
N PHE A 102 -11.88 -1.57 -1.16
CA PHE A 102 -10.75 -2.45 -0.86
C PHE A 102 -9.58 -1.67 -0.28
N SER A 103 -9.27 -0.50 -0.85
CA SER A 103 -8.26 0.41 -0.32
C SER A 103 -8.61 0.87 1.08
N LEU A 104 -9.83 1.33 1.35
CA LEU A 104 -10.23 1.77 2.70
C LEU A 104 -10.12 0.65 3.74
N LEU A 105 -10.56 -0.57 3.39
CA LEU A 105 -10.53 -1.73 4.28
C LEU A 105 -9.10 -2.19 4.58
N LEU A 106 -8.22 -2.18 3.58
CA LEU A 106 -6.84 -2.59 3.77
C LEU A 106 -5.96 -1.49 4.32
N PHE A 107 -6.18 -0.22 3.98
CA PHE A 107 -5.25 0.88 4.28
C PHE A 107 -5.00 1.02 5.79
N GLY A 108 -6.05 1.07 6.62
CA GLY A 108 -5.90 1.14 8.08
C GLY A 108 -5.27 -0.14 8.67
N TRP A 109 -5.58 -1.31 8.11
CA TRP A 109 -5.06 -2.59 8.57
C TRP A 109 -3.61 -2.88 8.14
N LEU A 110 -3.19 -2.30 7.02
CA LEU A 110 -1.87 -2.45 6.41
C LEU A 110 -0.83 -1.57 7.12
N ILE A 111 -1.24 -0.37 7.55
CA ILE A 111 -0.37 0.59 8.26
C ILE A 111 -0.14 0.15 9.71
N ALA A 112 -1.17 -0.37 10.39
CA ALA A 112 -1.05 -0.72 11.81
C ALA A 112 -0.01 -1.82 12.09
N TYR A 113 0.15 -2.79 11.18
CA TYR A 113 1.23 -3.78 11.27
C TYR A 113 1.68 -4.22 9.87
N PRO A 114 2.94 -4.00 9.48
CA PRO A 114 3.44 -4.31 8.15
C PRO A 114 3.42 -5.82 7.85
N ILE A 115 3.24 -6.17 6.57
CA ILE A 115 3.22 -7.58 6.13
C ILE A 115 4.63 -8.17 6.13
N MET A 116 5.61 -7.35 5.74
CA MET A 116 7.02 -7.71 5.63
C MET A 116 7.84 -6.65 6.36
N LEU A 117 8.79 -7.10 7.18
CA LEU A 117 9.75 -6.28 7.90
C LEU A 117 11.16 -6.67 7.47
N ILE A 118 11.98 -5.66 7.18
CA ILE A 118 13.41 -5.83 6.96
C ILE A 118 14.08 -5.48 8.29
N ASN A 119 14.58 -6.49 8.97
CA ASN A 119 15.28 -6.32 10.24
C ASN A 119 16.65 -5.68 10.02
N ILE A 120 17.23 -5.14 11.09
CA ILE A 120 18.52 -4.43 11.03
C ILE A 120 19.68 -5.38 10.66
N ASP A 121 19.54 -6.68 10.89
CA ASP A 121 20.49 -7.72 10.47
C ASP A 121 20.34 -8.11 8.98
N GLY A 122 19.41 -7.46 8.25
CA GLY A 122 19.10 -7.75 6.85
C GLY A 122 18.18 -8.95 6.65
N SER A 123 17.74 -9.62 7.73
CA SER A 123 16.75 -10.68 7.63
C SER A 123 15.36 -10.13 7.32
N ILE A 124 14.55 -10.92 6.62
CA ILE A 124 13.17 -10.55 6.26
C ILE A 124 12.22 -11.34 7.14
N SER A 125 11.47 -10.66 8.00
CA SER A 125 10.36 -11.25 8.75
C SER A 125 9.05 -11.04 7.99
N ILE A 126 8.29 -12.11 7.79
CA ILE A 126 7.00 -12.07 7.08
C ILE A 126 5.90 -12.52 8.03
N ASN A 127 4.87 -11.70 8.19
CA ASN A 127 3.66 -12.14 8.88
C ASN A 127 2.88 -13.09 7.96
N SER A 128 3.07 -14.40 8.16
CA SER A 128 2.51 -15.46 7.32
C SER A 128 0.97 -15.41 7.22
N GLY A 129 0.29 -15.07 8.32
CA GLY A 129 -1.17 -14.93 8.34
C GLY A 129 -1.66 -13.78 7.46
N LYS A 130 -1.06 -12.59 7.63
CA LYS A 130 -1.40 -11.42 6.79
C LYS A 130 -1.04 -11.63 5.33
N PHE A 131 0.14 -12.18 5.07
CA PHE A 131 0.61 -12.49 3.72
C PHE A 131 -0.37 -13.44 3.00
N THR A 132 -0.80 -14.50 3.68
CA THR A 132 -1.76 -15.46 3.14
C THR A 132 -3.12 -14.82 2.85
N LEU A 133 -3.64 -13.99 3.77
CA LEU A 133 -4.90 -13.28 3.56
C LEU A 133 -4.84 -12.35 2.34
N VAL A 134 -3.78 -11.55 2.23
CA VAL A 134 -3.58 -10.65 1.09
C VAL A 134 -3.40 -11.44 -0.21
N ALA A 135 -2.74 -12.59 -0.17
CA ALA A 135 -2.63 -13.48 -1.32
C ALA A 135 -3.97 -13.98 -1.84
N LEU A 136 -4.87 -14.39 -0.94
CA LEU A 136 -6.23 -14.79 -1.31
C LEU A 136 -7.03 -13.62 -1.88
N LEU A 137 -6.93 -12.44 -1.25
CA LEU A 137 -7.60 -11.23 -1.71
C LEU A 137 -7.05 -10.67 -3.03
N SER A 138 -5.81 -10.98 -3.38
CA SER A 138 -5.17 -10.51 -4.63
C SER A 138 -5.69 -11.23 -5.87
N ILE A 139 -6.25 -12.43 -5.73
CA ILE A 139 -6.82 -13.21 -6.85
C ILE A 139 -7.98 -12.47 -7.54
N PRO A 140 -9.05 -12.03 -6.84
CA PRO A 140 -10.11 -11.25 -7.48
C PRO A 140 -9.58 -9.91 -8.03
N MET A 141 -8.60 -9.29 -7.38
CA MET A 141 -7.98 -8.04 -7.84
C MET A 141 -7.22 -8.22 -9.16
N ALA A 142 -6.50 -9.33 -9.31
CA ALA A 142 -5.84 -9.69 -10.56
C ALA A 142 -6.86 -9.86 -11.70
N ILE A 143 -8.00 -10.52 -11.44
CA ILE A 143 -9.08 -10.66 -12.44
C ILE A 143 -9.63 -9.29 -12.84
N LEU A 144 -9.89 -8.40 -11.85
CA LEU A 144 -10.36 -7.04 -12.12
C LEU A 144 -9.33 -6.21 -12.90
N GLY A 145 -8.04 -6.35 -12.59
CA GLY A 145 -6.95 -5.69 -13.32
C GLY A 145 -6.86 -6.13 -14.78
N ILE A 146 -6.95 -7.44 -15.04
CA ILE A 146 -6.98 -7.99 -16.41
C ILE A 146 -8.20 -7.45 -17.17
N ALA A 147 -9.37 -7.48 -16.55
CA ALA A 147 -10.60 -6.97 -17.16
C ALA A 147 -10.54 -5.44 -17.41
N SER A 148 -9.85 -4.69 -16.55
CA SER A 148 -9.55 -3.25 -16.75
C SER A 148 -8.67 -3.02 -17.94
N PHE A 149 -7.58 -3.78 -18.04
CA PHE A 149 -6.64 -3.67 -19.14
C PHE A 149 -7.30 -4.00 -20.48
N THR A 150 -8.04 -5.11 -20.56
CA THR A 150 -8.68 -5.51 -21.82
C THR A 150 -9.87 -4.65 -22.18
N SER A 151 -10.64 -4.14 -21.21
CA SER A 151 -11.75 -3.22 -21.49
C SER A 151 -11.26 -1.87 -22.04
N MET A 152 -10.11 -1.38 -21.57
CA MET A 152 -9.46 -0.19 -22.12
C MET A 152 -9.08 -0.40 -23.59
N ILE A 153 -8.49 -1.56 -23.93
CA ILE A 153 -8.16 -1.89 -25.33
C ILE A 153 -9.44 -1.98 -26.17
N ARG A 154 -10.49 -2.65 -25.68
CA ARG A 154 -11.79 -2.74 -26.38
C ARG A 154 -12.43 -1.36 -26.57
N ARG A 155 -12.21 -0.44 -25.63
CA ARG A 155 -12.71 0.93 -25.71
C ARG A 155 -11.95 1.76 -26.74
N LEU A 156 -10.63 1.61 -26.79
CA LEU A 156 -9.81 2.20 -27.84
C LEU A 156 -10.22 1.66 -29.22
N HIS A 157 -10.43 0.35 -29.34
CA HIS A 157 -10.97 -0.26 -30.56
C HIS A 157 -12.32 0.34 -30.97
N ASP A 158 -13.23 0.59 -30.04
CA ASP A 158 -14.52 1.22 -30.32
C ASP A 158 -14.40 2.63 -30.92
N THR A 159 -13.36 3.38 -30.52
CA THR A 159 -13.06 4.71 -31.07
C THR A 159 -12.17 4.68 -32.32
N GLY A 160 -11.88 3.49 -32.86
CA GLY A 160 -11.08 3.32 -34.07
C GLY A 160 -9.56 3.37 -33.86
N HIS A 161 -9.09 3.28 -32.62
CA HIS A 161 -7.66 3.28 -32.27
C HIS A 161 -7.18 1.87 -31.92
N SER A 162 -5.91 1.55 -32.20
CA SER A 162 -5.32 0.26 -31.79
C SER A 162 -4.97 0.24 -30.30
N GLY A 163 -4.90 -0.94 -29.70
CA GLY A 163 -4.42 -1.11 -28.31
C GLY A 163 -3.03 -0.54 -28.01
N ASN A 164 -2.17 -0.30 -29.02
CA ASN A 164 -0.85 0.32 -28.85
C ASN A 164 -0.89 1.72 -28.23
N PHE A 165 -2.02 2.42 -28.28
CA PHE A 165 -2.16 3.70 -27.56
C PHE A 165 -2.02 3.54 -26.04
N MET A 166 -2.15 2.32 -25.50
CA MET A 166 -1.86 2.02 -24.10
C MET A 166 -0.42 2.33 -23.69
N TRP A 167 0.54 2.39 -24.62
CA TRP A 167 1.93 2.78 -24.32
C TRP A 167 2.03 4.19 -23.75
N PHE A 168 1.04 5.05 -24.00
CA PHE A 168 0.99 6.37 -23.36
C PHE A 168 0.95 6.27 -21.83
N LEU A 169 0.46 5.18 -21.23
CA LEU A 169 0.51 4.97 -19.77
C LEU A 169 1.93 5.00 -19.18
N LEU A 170 2.97 4.79 -20.00
CA LEU A 170 4.36 4.93 -19.57
C LEU A 170 4.77 6.39 -19.32
N LEU A 171 4.05 7.36 -19.90
CA LEU A 171 4.26 8.78 -19.63
C LEU A 171 3.41 9.20 -18.43
N PRO A 172 4.03 9.59 -17.30
CA PRO A 172 3.28 10.00 -16.12
C PRO A 172 2.44 11.25 -16.43
N ILE A 173 1.26 11.33 -15.82
CA ILE A 173 0.30 12.45 -15.91
C ILE A 173 -0.31 12.62 -17.31
N ILE A 174 0.50 12.96 -18.32
CA ILE A 174 0.05 13.25 -19.70
C ILE A 174 -0.58 12.00 -20.34
N GLY A 175 0.04 10.85 -20.15
CA GLY A 175 -0.42 9.59 -20.72
C GLY A 175 -1.85 9.21 -20.34
N PRO A 176 -2.17 9.13 -19.03
CA PRO A 176 -3.52 8.93 -18.55
C PRO A 176 -4.53 9.96 -19.08
N ILE A 177 -4.16 11.24 -19.19
CA ILE A 177 -5.04 12.31 -19.72
C ILE A 177 -5.38 12.04 -21.19
N VAL A 178 -4.39 11.70 -22.02
CA VAL A 178 -4.60 11.38 -23.44
C VAL A 178 -5.58 10.21 -23.58
N LEU A 179 -5.35 9.12 -22.85
CA LEU A 179 -6.23 7.95 -22.88
C LEU A 179 -7.63 8.24 -22.35
N LEU A 180 -7.75 9.05 -21.30
CA LEU A 180 -9.04 9.51 -20.79
C LEU A 180 -9.84 10.21 -21.89
N ILE A 181 -9.25 11.18 -22.57
CA ILE A 181 -9.90 11.91 -23.68
C ILE A 181 -10.35 10.92 -24.76
N MET A 182 -9.48 10.00 -25.17
CA MET A 182 -9.80 9.00 -26.19
C MET A 182 -10.97 8.10 -25.78
N THR A 183 -11.07 7.69 -24.52
CA THR A 183 -12.18 6.83 -24.05
C THR A 183 -13.54 7.54 -24.02
N ILE A 184 -13.58 8.88 -24.05
CA ILE A 184 -14.82 9.67 -24.03
C ILE A 184 -15.40 9.86 -25.44
N PHE A 185 -14.56 9.79 -26.48
CA PHE A 185 -14.98 9.99 -27.87
C PHE A 185 -16.11 9.05 -28.30
N LYS A 186 -16.91 9.49 -29.28
CA LYS A 186 -18.02 8.69 -29.83
C LYS A 186 -17.46 7.43 -30.51
N SER A 187 -18.25 6.36 -30.50
CA SER A 187 -17.96 5.15 -31.26
C SER A 187 -17.76 5.46 -32.74
N SER A 188 -16.80 4.78 -33.36
CA SER A 188 -16.37 4.99 -34.74
C SER A 188 -16.57 3.71 -35.56
N LYS A 189 -17.00 3.86 -36.81
CA LYS A 189 -17.13 2.71 -37.74
C LYS A 189 -15.79 2.04 -38.02
N GLN A 190 -14.68 2.79 -37.99
CA GLN A 190 -13.33 2.24 -38.13
C GLN A 190 -13.01 1.18 -37.06
N GLY A 191 -13.73 1.18 -35.92
CA GLY A 191 -13.58 0.17 -34.88
C GLY A 191 -14.01 -1.24 -35.28
N GLU A 192 -14.88 -1.40 -36.28
CA GLU A 192 -15.38 -2.71 -36.75
C GLU A 192 -14.25 -3.65 -37.16
N ARG A 193 -13.13 -3.10 -37.66
CA ARG A 193 -11.96 -3.88 -38.08
C ARG A 193 -11.31 -4.71 -36.95
N PHE A 194 -11.54 -4.31 -35.70
CA PHE A 194 -10.97 -5.00 -34.53
C PHE A 194 -11.88 -6.12 -34.02
N GLU A 195 -13.12 -6.19 -34.49
CA GLU A 195 -14.04 -7.27 -34.15
C GLU A 195 -13.70 -8.52 -34.94
N LYS A 196 -13.39 -9.59 -34.23
CA LYS A 196 -13.33 -10.94 -34.80
C LYS A 196 -14.44 -11.75 -34.16
N LYS A 197 -15.03 -12.70 -34.90
CA LYS A 197 -15.90 -13.73 -34.31
C LYS A 197 -15.07 -14.53 -33.32
N ALA A 198 -15.02 -14.09 -32.06
CA ALA A 198 -14.28 -14.77 -31.02
C ALA A 198 -14.96 -16.12 -30.78
N GLU A 199 -14.21 -17.21 -30.95
CA GLU A 199 -14.70 -18.52 -30.53
C GLU A 199 -15.07 -18.46 -29.04
N THR A 200 -16.32 -18.80 -28.76
CA THR A 200 -17.10 -18.50 -27.55
C THR A 200 -16.69 -19.29 -26.30
N ARG A 201 -15.47 -19.84 -26.26
CA ARG A 201 -15.02 -20.58 -25.07
C ARG A 201 -14.74 -19.59 -23.94
N ARG A 202 -15.60 -19.67 -22.92
CA ARG A 202 -15.49 -18.92 -21.65
C ARG A 202 -14.06 -19.02 -21.13
N TRP A 203 -13.44 -17.88 -20.86
CA TRP A 203 -12.01 -17.78 -20.56
C TRP A 203 -11.59 -18.66 -19.39
N TYR A 204 -12.41 -18.74 -18.33
CA TYR A 204 -12.14 -19.52 -17.12
C TYR A 204 -12.09 -21.04 -17.35
N LYS A 205 -12.48 -21.54 -18.53
CA LYS A 205 -12.32 -22.96 -18.90
C LYS A 205 -10.93 -23.28 -19.46
N LYS A 206 -10.11 -22.28 -19.73
CA LYS A 206 -8.75 -22.44 -20.24
C LYS A 206 -7.78 -22.44 -19.05
N TRP A 207 -7.02 -23.52 -18.86
CA TRP A 207 -6.11 -23.64 -17.71
C TRP A 207 -5.07 -22.51 -17.65
N TRP A 208 -4.53 -22.09 -18.80
CA TRP A 208 -3.51 -21.03 -18.88
C TRP A 208 -3.99 -19.65 -18.42
N THR A 209 -5.31 -19.36 -18.46
CA THR A 209 -5.81 -18.08 -17.93
C THR A 209 -5.64 -18.01 -16.42
N TRP A 210 -5.76 -19.16 -15.73
CA TRP A 210 -5.53 -19.23 -14.29
C TRP A 210 -4.06 -19.08 -13.92
N LEU A 211 -3.12 -19.52 -14.78
CA LEU A 211 -1.70 -19.22 -14.57
C LEU A 211 -1.42 -17.72 -14.64
N ILE A 212 -2.03 -17.01 -15.59
CA ILE A 212 -1.89 -15.54 -15.68
C ILE A 212 -2.47 -14.85 -14.46
N VAL A 213 -3.67 -15.27 -14.02
CA VAL A 213 -4.29 -14.74 -12.80
C VAL A 213 -3.39 -14.97 -11.58
N LEU A 214 -2.85 -16.18 -11.42
CA LEU A 214 -1.97 -16.52 -10.31
C LEU A 214 -0.68 -15.68 -10.34
N ALA A 215 -0.04 -15.54 -11.49
CA ALA A 215 1.17 -14.74 -11.64
C ALA A 215 0.91 -13.26 -11.29
N LEU A 216 -0.19 -12.68 -11.78
CA LEU A 216 -0.57 -11.31 -11.46
C LEU A 216 -0.99 -11.14 -9.99
N ALA A 217 -1.64 -12.13 -9.40
CA ALA A 217 -1.98 -12.12 -7.98
C ALA A 217 -0.71 -12.10 -7.13
N VAL A 218 0.29 -12.93 -7.44
CA VAL A 218 1.59 -12.94 -6.76
C VAL A 218 2.31 -11.59 -6.92
N LEU A 219 2.32 -11.01 -8.13
CA LEU A 219 2.90 -9.68 -8.32
C LEU A 219 2.18 -8.62 -7.47
N TYR A 220 0.85 -8.69 -7.38
CA TYR A 220 0.05 -7.78 -6.58
C TYR A 220 0.33 -7.94 -5.07
N THR A 221 0.47 -9.18 -4.57
CA THR A 221 0.82 -9.42 -3.16
C THR A 221 2.16 -8.84 -2.79
N PHE A 222 3.17 -9.07 -3.62
CA PHE A 222 4.52 -8.56 -3.37
C PHE A 222 4.55 -7.02 -3.46
N SER A 223 3.82 -6.43 -4.42
CA SER A 223 3.71 -4.97 -4.51
C SER A 223 3.09 -4.39 -3.23
N LEU A 224 2.01 -4.97 -2.72
CA LEU A 224 1.33 -4.47 -1.52
C LEU A 224 2.16 -4.70 -0.26
N ALA A 225 2.84 -5.86 -0.15
CA ALA A 225 3.78 -6.13 0.93
C ALA A 225 4.94 -5.14 0.93
N SER A 226 5.46 -4.79 -0.24
CA SER A 226 6.53 -3.79 -0.39
C SER A 226 6.07 -2.40 0.04
N ILE A 227 4.87 -1.98 -0.36
CA ILE A 227 4.28 -0.70 0.08
C ILE A 227 4.11 -0.70 1.60
N SER A 228 3.66 -1.80 2.19
CA SER A 228 3.54 -1.92 3.66
C SER A 228 4.89 -1.89 4.38
N SER A 229 5.97 -2.30 3.71
CA SER A 229 7.32 -2.24 4.27
C SER A 229 7.98 -0.86 4.12
N ALA A 230 7.41 0.02 3.27
CA ALA A 230 8.01 1.31 2.91
C ALA A 230 7.84 2.40 3.97
N ASP A 231 7.18 2.12 5.10
CA ASP A 231 6.85 3.13 6.13
C ASP A 231 7.13 2.66 7.58
N PHE A 232 8.10 1.76 7.80
CA PHE A 232 8.44 1.28 9.15
C PHE A 232 9.94 1.24 9.47
N SER A 233 10.81 1.88 8.67
CA SER A 233 12.22 2.06 9.05
C SER A 233 12.43 3.09 10.15
N ASP A 234 11.42 3.90 10.48
CA ASP A 234 11.46 4.95 11.51
C ASP A 234 10.60 4.65 12.76
N LEU A 235 10.08 3.42 12.92
CA LEU A 235 9.36 3.00 14.13
C LEU A 235 9.76 1.57 14.54
N ASP A 236 10.89 1.44 15.24
CA ASP A 236 11.04 0.32 16.18
C ASP A 236 10.01 0.60 17.30
N TYR A 237 8.85 -0.04 17.26
CA TYR A 237 7.93 -0.14 18.39
C TYR A 237 7.47 -1.59 18.49
N SER A 238 8.15 -2.33 19.36
CA SER A 238 7.74 -3.68 19.75
C SER A 238 6.44 -3.63 20.56
N GLN A 239 5.47 -4.41 20.09
CA GLN A 239 4.21 -4.83 20.71
C GLN A 239 4.08 -4.62 22.23
N SER A 240 2.98 -3.98 22.61
CA SER A 240 2.24 -4.39 23.82
C SER A 240 1.48 -5.68 23.51
N SER A 241 1.86 -6.74 24.21
CA SER A 241 1.18 -8.02 24.25
C SER A 241 0.00 -7.97 25.21
N SER A 242 -1.20 -8.30 24.74
CA SER A 242 -2.27 -8.86 25.60
C SER A 242 -2.57 -10.30 25.18
N THR A 243 -1.95 -11.20 25.94
CA THR A 243 -2.40 -12.52 26.40
C THR A 243 -3.41 -13.30 25.57
N THR A 244 -3.01 -14.46 25.06
CA THR A 244 -3.80 -15.69 25.19
C THR A 244 -2.87 -16.91 25.23
N ASN A 245 -3.00 -17.70 26.29
CA ASN A 245 -2.29 -18.95 26.54
C ASN A 245 -2.32 -19.93 25.37
N SER A 246 -1.20 -20.60 25.10
CA SER A 246 -1.18 -22.08 24.96
C SER A 246 0.27 -22.59 24.97
N ASN A 247 0.53 -23.57 25.84
CA ASN A 247 1.71 -24.41 25.85
C ASN A 247 2.01 -25.00 24.47
N SER A 248 3.27 -25.05 24.07
CA SER A 248 3.89 -26.33 23.71
C SER A 248 5.41 -26.23 23.65
N ASP A 249 5.97 -27.31 24.14
CA ASP A 249 7.36 -27.68 24.36
C ASP A 249 8.17 -27.82 23.06
N SER A 250 9.49 -27.85 23.23
CA SER A 250 10.51 -28.61 22.49
C SER A 250 11.66 -27.84 21.82
N THR A 251 12.80 -27.93 22.52
CA THR A 251 14.18 -28.29 22.07
C THR A 251 14.94 -27.47 21.03
N GLU A 252 16.03 -26.87 21.52
CA GLU A 252 17.43 -26.97 21.05
C GLU A 252 17.69 -27.29 19.57
N SER A 253 18.47 -26.47 18.86
CA SER A 253 19.94 -26.44 18.96
C SER A 253 20.57 -25.58 17.84
N SER A 254 21.54 -24.79 18.27
CA SER A 254 22.82 -24.44 17.65
C SER A 254 23.02 -24.58 16.14
N GLU A 255 23.45 -23.49 15.49
CA GLU A 255 24.61 -23.56 14.59
C GLU A 255 25.32 -22.20 14.46
N ASN A 256 26.57 -22.19 14.95
CA ASN A 256 27.61 -21.21 14.67
C ASN A 256 27.95 -21.22 13.17
N LYS A 257 28.18 -20.05 12.56
CA LYS A 257 29.43 -19.77 11.79
C LYS A 257 29.54 -18.37 11.17
N THR A 258 30.61 -17.71 11.62
CA THR A 258 31.60 -16.92 10.87
C THR A 258 31.26 -15.52 10.37
N ALA A 259 32.01 -14.57 10.94
CA ALA A 259 32.24 -13.22 10.51
C ALA A 259 32.66 -13.12 9.03
N ASN A 260 32.14 -12.11 8.32
CA ASN A 260 32.91 -11.46 7.27
C ASN A 260 32.58 -9.97 7.21
N SER A 261 33.62 -9.17 7.44
CA SER A 261 33.64 -7.72 7.25
C SER A 261 33.38 -7.39 5.78
N SER A 262 32.33 -6.62 5.50
CA SER A 262 32.25 -5.92 4.21
C SER A 262 31.56 -4.57 4.38
N SER A 263 32.40 -3.54 4.42
CA SER A 263 32.02 -2.15 4.21
C SER A 263 31.27 -1.98 2.89
N LYS A 264 29.96 -1.76 2.94
CA LYS A 264 29.17 -1.31 1.77
C LYS A 264 28.60 0.08 2.04
N LYS A 265 29.07 1.00 1.22
CA LYS A 265 28.64 2.39 1.04
C LYS A 265 27.39 2.35 0.16
N SER A 266 26.24 2.89 0.59
CA SER A 266 25.08 3.09 -0.29
C SER A 266 24.20 4.26 0.17
N ASP A 267 23.42 4.76 -0.79
CA ASP A 267 23.05 6.15 -0.99
C ASP A 267 21.81 6.65 -0.21
N ASN A 268 21.85 7.94 0.18
CA ASN A 268 20.78 8.83 0.65
C ASN A 268 19.76 8.28 1.69
N ASN A 269 20.24 7.98 2.90
CA ASN A 269 19.41 7.76 4.09
C ASN A 269 19.06 9.11 4.76
N THR A 270 17.90 9.69 4.46
CA THR A 270 17.34 10.80 5.25
C THR A 270 16.33 10.27 6.27
N VAL A 271 16.55 10.56 7.55
CA VAL A 271 15.66 10.27 8.68
C VAL A 271 14.90 11.55 9.03
N THR A 272 13.65 11.46 9.46
CA THR A 272 12.90 12.63 9.93
C THR A 272 12.68 12.52 11.45
N LEU A 273 13.12 13.53 12.20
CA LEU A 273 12.87 13.65 13.63
C LEU A 273 11.41 14.06 13.89
N SER A 274 10.91 13.91 15.12
CA SER A 274 9.51 14.18 15.49
C SER A 274 9.09 15.63 15.27
N ASP A 275 10.04 16.57 15.30
CA ASP A 275 9.85 17.98 14.98
C ASP A 275 9.72 18.28 13.46
N GLY A 276 9.88 17.25 12.61
CA GLY A 276 9.89 17.36 11.14
C GLY A 276 11.27 17.62 10.53
N THR A 277 12.33 17.67 11.33
CA THR A 277 13.71 17.92 10.87
C THR A 277 14.25 16.73 10.09
N LYS A 278 14.67 16.98 8.84
CA LYS A 278 15.25 15.96 7.95
C LYS A 278 16.76 15.84 8.15
N VAL A 279 17.19 14.73 8.71
CA VAL A 279 18.58 14.41 9.01
C VAL A 279 19.16 13.47 7.95
N THR A 280 20.15 13.94 7.20
CA THR A 280 20.84 13.08 6.20
C THR A 280 21.98 12.30 6.85
N VAL A 281 21.93 10.98 6.80
CA VAL A 281 22.98 10.09 7.29
C VAL A 281 24.14 9.98 6.28
N LEU A 282 25.36 10.12 6.76
CA LEU A 282 26.60 10.02 5.98
C LEU A 282 27.31 8.67 6.19
N SER A 283 27.34 8.17 7.42
CA SER A 283 27.96 6.88 7.74
C SER A 283 27.44 6.35 9.08
N LYS A 284 27.46 5.03 9.26
CA LYS A 284 27.01 4.35 10.49
C LYS A 284 28.00 3.28 10.90
N LEU A 285 28.23 3.14 12.20
CA LEU A 285 28.95 2.02 12.80
C LEU A 285 28.09 1.45 13.94
N SER A 286 27.94 0.13 13.98
CA SER A 286 27.06 -0.55 14.92
C SER A 286 27.87 -1.51 15.78
N TYR A 287 27.57 -1.53 17.08
CA TYR A 287 28.23 -2.36 18.07
C TYR A 287 27.18 -3.16 18.85
N ASN A 288 27.56 -4.36 19.29
CA ASN A 288 26.74 -5.24 20.12
C ASN A 288 27.45 -5.54 21.44
N PRO A 289 27.65 -4.54 22.31
CA PRO A 289 28.55 -4.66 23.45
C PRO A 289 28.03 -5.62 24.52
N ASN A 290 26.71 -5.86 24.58
CA ASN A 290 26.05 -6.69 25.60
C ASN A 290 26.52 -6.37 27.04
N THR A 291 26.85 -5.11 27.29
CA THR A 291 27.36 -4.65 28.59
C THR A 291 26.22 -4.73 29.59
N THR A 292 26.50 -5.35 30.73
CA THR A 292 25.50 -5.61 31.78
C THR A 292 25.96 -4.98 33.08
N ASP A 293 25.06 -4.27 33.75
CA ASP A 293 25.20 -3.79 35.12
C ASP A 293 24.21 -4.55 36.03
N THR A 294 24.72 -5.11 37.12
CA THR A 294 23.92 -5.76 38.18
C THR A 294 24.21 -5.20 39.57
N SER A 295 24.69 -3.96 39.64
CA SER A 295 25.26 -3.37 40.86
C SER A 295 24.22 -2.93 41.90
N TRP A 296 22.92 -2.93 41.57
CA TRP A 296 21.86 -2.44 42.46
C TRP A 296 20.72 -3.45 42.61
N HIS A 297 20.54 -3.96 43.82
CA HIS A 297 19.55 -4.98 44.22
C HIS A 297 19.48 -6.25 43.35
N GLY A 298 20.52 -6.55 42.57
CA GLY A 298 20.49 -7.63 41.57
C GLY A 298 19.62 -7.32 40.35
N SER A 299 19.12 -6.09 40.23
CA SER A 299 18.49 -5.56 39.02
C SER A 299 19.49 -5.61 37.87
N LYS A 300 19.02 -5.88 36.65
CA LYS A 300 19.87 -6.12 35.49
C LYS A 300 19.61 -5.07 34.41
N LEU A 301 20.57 -4.17 34.20
CA LEU A 301 20.59 -3.24 33.06
C LEU A 301 21.52 -3.79 31.98
N VAL A 302 21.03 -3.97 30.76
CA VAL A 302 21.79 -4.52 29.64
C VAL A 302 21.73 -3.60 28.44
N VAL A 303 22.89 -3.13 27.97
CA VAL A 303 23.00 -2.41 26.69
C VAL A 303 23.32 -3.40 25.58
N LYS A 304 22.32 -3.70 24.74
CA LYS A 304 22.41 -4.72 23.70
C LYS A 304 23.03 -4.20 22.41
N LYS A 305 22.76 -2.93 22.07
CA LYS A 305 23.19 -2.35 20.80
C LYS A 305 23.52 -0.87 20.94
N VAL A 306 24.57 -0.45 20.24
CA VAL A 306 24.96 0.96 20.10
C VAL A 306 25.22 1.26 18.63
N ASN A 307 24.54 2.25 18.06
CA ASN A 307 24.83 2.75 16.72
C ASN A 307 25.43 4.15 16.84
N VAL A 308 26.60 4.36 16.25
CA VAL A 308 27.19 5.69 16.06
C VAL A 308 26.94 6.11 14.62
N VAL A 309 26.15 7.18 14.45
CA VAL A 309 25.70 7.66 13.15
C VAL A 309 26.26 9.05 12.90
N LYS A 310 27.00 9.22 11.81
CA LYS A 310 27.43 10.53 11.33
C LYS A 310 26.41 11.09 10.36
N THR A 311 26.07 12.37 10.51
CA THR A 311 25.02 13.04 9.74
C THR A 311 25.59 14.29 9.05
N LYS A 312 24.85 14.84 8.08
CA LYS A 312 25.04 16.24 7.72
C LYS A 312 24.65 17.11 8.92
N PRO A 313 25.36 18.22 9.17
CA PRO A 313 25.02 19.12 10.27
C PRO A 313 23.55 19.53 10.19
N PHE A 314 22.82 19.38 11.29
CA PHE A 314 21.43 19.80 11.43
C PHE A 314 21.26 20.57 12.74
N LYS A 315 20.29 21.49 12.76
CA LYS A 315 19.95 22.23 13.97
C LYS A 315 19.16 21.28 14.87
N TYR A 316 19.61 21.11 16.11
CA TYR A 316 18.90 20.37 17.13
C TYR A 316 18.47 21.34 18.24
N GLU A 317 17.20 21.23 18.64
CA GLU A 317 16.58 22.00 19.71
C GLU A 317 16.12 20.99 20.78
N GLY A 318 16.95 20.76 21.80
CA GLY A 318 16.54 20.03 22.99
C GLY A 318 15.88 20.96 24.01
N ASP A 319 15.44 20.41 25.14
CA ASP A 319 14.68 21.14 26.16
C ASP A 319 15.43 22.38 26.68
N ASP A 320 16.74 22.24 26.96
CA ASP A 320 17.57 23.30 27.55
C ASP A 320 18.73 23.78 26.64
N SER A 321 18.92 23.18 25.47
CA SER A 321 20.05 23.51 24.60
C SER A 321 19.73 23.44 23.11
N THR A 322 20.17 24.48 22.38
CA THR A 322 20.11 24.52 20.90
C THR A 322 21.52 24.50 20.34
N TYR A 323 21.83 23.54 19.47
CA TYR A 323 23.14 23.43 18.84
C TYR A 323 23.09 22.74 17.47
N MET A 324 24.21 22.77 16.75
CA MET A 324 24.36 22.04 15.49
C MET A 324 24.86 20.62 15.76
N ALA A 325 23.99 19.63 15.59
CA ALA A 325 24.33 18.23 15.72
C ALA A 325 25.04 17.72 14.46
N HIS A 326 26.12 16.97 14.66
CA HIS A 326 26.96 16.39 13.59
C HIS A 326 26.89 14.86 13.55
N GLY A 327 26.12 14.28 14.48
CA GLY A 327 25.87 12.85 14.54
C GLY A 327 24.77 12.55 15.54
N ILE A 328 24.41 11.26 15.60
CA ILE A 328 23.42 10.70 16.51
C ILE A 328 24.00 9.41 17.08
N ILE A 329 23.86 9.22 18.39
CA ILE A 329 24.12 7.95 19.06
C ILE A 329 22.77 7.33 19.39
N TYR A 330 22.56 6.11 18.95
CA TYR A 330 21.36 5.33 19.24
C TYR A 330 21.73 4.15 20.14
N LEU A 331 20.94 3.91 21.19
CA LEU A 331 21.11 2.83 22.16
C LEU A 331 19.86 1.97 22.21
N LYS A 332 20.05 0.64 22.25
CA LYS A 332 19.00 -0.31 22.62
C LYS A 332 19.41 -1.00 23.92
N TYR A 333 18.67 -0.76 24.99
CA TYR A 333 18.94 -1.30 26.31
C TYR A 333 17.69 -1.93 26.93
N SER A 334 17.90 -2.85 27.86
CA SER A 334 16.82 -3.49 28.61
C SER A 334 17.09 -3.44 30.09
N TYR A 335 16.04 -3.27 30.87
CA TYR A 335 16.11 -3.22 32.32
C TYR A 335 15.16 -4.24 32.94
N THR A 336 15.68 -4.99 33.92
CA THR A 336 14.93 -5.97 34.71
C THR A 336 15.18 -5.69 36.19
N PRO A 337 14.29 -4.96 36.87
CA PRO A 337 14.46 -4.67 38.28
C PRO A 337 14.03 -5.85 39.16
N THR A 338 14.52 -5.91 40.39
CA THR A 338 14.09 -6.88 41.41
C THR A 338 13.09 -6.30 42.41
N LEU A 339 12.75 -5.02 42.25
CA LEU A 339 11.79 -4.24 43.04
C LEU A 339 10.94 -3.40 42.08
N ASP A 340 9.81 -2.89 42.54
CA ASP A 340 9.00 -1.94 41.75
C ASP A 340 9.70 -0.59 41.70
N VAL A 341 9.92 -0.07 40.49
CA VAL A 341 10.77 1.10 40.25
C VAL A 341 10.19 2.03 39.19
N THR A 342 10.62 3.28 39.24
CA THR A 342 10.38 4.32 38.25
C THR A 342 11.74 4.78 37.73
N PRO A 343 12.17 4.30 36.54
CA PRO A 343 13.36 4.82 35.88
C PRO A 343 13.11 6.25 35.38
N MET A 344 14.12 7.11 35.49
CA MET A 344 14.10 8.48 34.96
C MET A 344 15.01 8.55 33.73
N ASP A 345 14.86 7.59 32.81
CA ASP A 345 15.67 7.53 31.59
C ASP A 345 15.25 8.55 30.53
N ASN A 346 14.13 9.25 30.74
CA ASN A 346 13.77 10.48 30.04
C ASN A 346 14.73 11.65 30.32
N GLU A 347 15.55 11.56 31.37
CA GLU A 347 16.63 12.51 31.70
C GLU A 347 18.03 11.89 31.47
N ALA A 348 18.10 10.83 30.67
CA ALA A 348 19.35 10.14 30.45
C ALA A 348 20.40 11.03 29.78
N THR A 349 21.65 10.86 30.19
CA THR A 349 22.80 11.54 29.59
C THR A 349 23.86 10.55 29.15
N ILE A 350 24.59 10.94 28.11
CA ILE A 350 25.74 10.19 27.64
C ILE A 350 27.00 11.06 27.63
N SER A 351 28.15 10.41 27.81
CA SER A 351 29.46 11.00 27.55
C SER A 351 30.35 10.04 26.78
N THR A 352 31.12 10.56 25.84
CA THR A 352 32.00 9.78 24.95
C THR A 352 33.48 9.96 25.32
N ASN A 353 34.35 9.03 24.90
CA ASN A 353 35.82 9.21 25.02
C ASN A 353 36.37 10.46 24.31
N THR A 354 35.59 11.04 23.39
CA THR A 354 35.97 12.25 22.65
C THR A 354 35.65 13.55 23.41
N GLY A 355 35.08 13.44 24.61
CA GLY A 355 34.70 14.58 25.46
C GLY A 355 33.34 15.18 25.12
N VAL A 356 32.61 14.61 24.15
CA VAL A 356 31.25 15.04 23.80
C VAL A 356 30.27 14.47 24.80
N GLN A 357 29.38 15.33 25.31
CA GLN A 357 28.24 14.99 26.14
C GLN A 357 26.95 15.34 25.40
N ALA A 358 25.90 14.58 25.67
CA ALA A 358 24.57 14.80 25.12
C ALA A 358 23.49 14.27 26.06
N GLU A 359 22.34 14.92 26.01
CA GLU A 359 21.10 14.50 26.66
C GLU A 359 20.26 13.68 25.68
N ILE A 360 19.37 12.87 26.23
CA ILE A 360 18.41 12.09 25.47
C ILE A 360 17.44 13.02 24.73
N ASP A 361 17.15 12.67 23.49
CA ASP A 361 16.04 13.27 22.76
C ASP A 361 14.74 12.55 23.17
N SER A 362 14.08 13.03 24.21
CA SER A 362 12.91 12.37 24.81
C SER A 362 11.72 12.28 23.85
N MET A 363 11.63 13.17 22.84
CA MET A 363 10.57 13.14 21.84
C MET A 363 10.78 12.02 20.82
N ASP A 364 12.04 11.76 20.47
CA ASP A 364 12.43 10.74 19.48
C ASP A 364 12.95 9.43 20.13
N SER A 365 12.85 9.32 21.46
CA SER A 365 13.28 8.14 22.24
C SER A 365 12.10 7.43 22.91
N GLN A 366 12.27 6.14 23.15
CA GLN A 366 11.45 5.41 24.12
C GLN A 366 12.08 5.55 25.50
N THR A 367 11.23 5.77 26.50
CA THR A 367 11.61 5.81 27.92
C THR A 367 10.78 4.78 28.67
N PHE A 368 11.22 4.44 29.87
CA PHE A 368 10.45 3.56 30.73
C PHE A 368 9.42 4.36 31.53
N ASP A 369 8.22 3.81 31.62
CA ASP A 369 7.29 4.11 32.71
C ASP A 369 7.66 3.24 33.93
N ASP A 370 6.77 3.19 34.91
CA ASP A 370 6.85 2.28 36.04
C ASP A 370 7.07 0.80 35.62
N ILE A 371 8.01 0.14 36.30
CA ILE A 371 8.36 -1.26 36.06
C ILE A 371 8.24 -2.05 37.35
N ASP A 372 7.36 -3.05 37.32
CA ASP A 372 7.19 -4.02 38.42
C ASP A 372 8.42 -4.94 38.55
N SER A 373 8.65 -5.42 39.76
CA SER A 373 9.69 -6.41 40.06
C SER A 373 9.63 -7.63 39.13
N GLY A 374 10.79 -8.01 38.57
CA GLY A 374 10.97 -9.17 37.70
C GLY A 374 10.56 -8.95 36.24
N VAL A 375 9.93 -7.82 35.90
CA VAL A 375 9.52 -7.52 34.52
C VAL A 375 10.70 -6.97 33.74
N THR A 376 10.94 -7.52 32.54
CA THR A 376 11.97 -6.97 31.64
C THR A 376 11.35 -6.04 30.62
N LYS A 377 11.80 -4.78 30.61
CA LYS A 377 11.44 -3.79 29.57
C LYS A 377 12.65 -3.50 28.69
N THR A 378 12.39 -3.14 27.43
CA THR A 378 13.42 -2.72 26.46
C THR A 378 13.05 -1.34 25.95
N ALA A 379 14.04 -0.45 25.85
CA ALA A 379 13.89 0.91 25.36
C ALA A 379 14.97 1.23 24.33
N GLU A 380 14.68 2.23 23.52
CA GLU A 380 15.51 2.74 22.44
C GLU A 380 15.68 4.23 22.58
N ALA A 381 16.91 4.66 22.84
CA ALA A 381 17.22 6.06 23.11
C ALA A 381 18.12 6.65 22.03
N ILE A 382 17.83 7.90 21.69
CA ILE A 382 18.52 8.70 20.68
C ILE A 382 19.19 9.88 21.39
N PHE A 383 20.45 10.11 21.05
CA PHE A 383 21.26 11.20 21.59
C PHE A 383 21.93 11.95 20.43
N PRO A 384 21.39 13.10 20.03
CA PRO A 384 22.06 13.99 19.09
C PRO A 384 23.39 14.47 19.69
N ILE A 385 24.45 14.55 18.89
CA ILE A 385 25.78 14.94 19.38
C ILE A 385 26.35 16.11 18.59
N SER A 386 26.88 17.09 19.31
CA SER A 386 27.39 18.34 18.74
C SER A 386 28.63 18.18 17.86
N LYS A 387 29.38 17.09 18.01
CA LYS A 387 30.61 16.84 17.25
C LYS A 387 30.83 15.35 16.99
N LEU A 388 31.02 14.99 15.72
CA LEU A 388 31.44 13.63 15.32
C LEU A 388 32.34 13.68 14.08
N ASN A 389 33.64 13.45 14.27
CA ASN A 389 34.60 13.46 13.17
C ASN A 389 34.50 12.18 12.33
N ASN A 390 34.49 11.02 12.99
CA ASN A 390 34.40 9.70 12.36
C ASN A 390 33.60 8.78 13.30
N VAL A 391 32.76 7.92 12.73
CA VAL A 391 31.97 6.93 13.50
C VAL A 391 32.83 5.99 14.35
N GLY A 392 34.07 5.69 13.92
CA GLY A 392 35.02 4.88 14.69
C GLY A 392 35.85 5.64 15.73
N SER A 393 35.66 6.96 15.87
CA SER A 393 36.38 7.74 16.90
C SER A 393 35.80 7.57 18.30
N ILE A 394 34.55 7.09 18.39
CA ILE A 394 33.90 6.78 19.66
C ILE A 394 34.18 5.31 19.98
N THR A 395 35.01 5.10 21.00
CA THR A 395 35.43 3.78 21.48
C THR A 395 34.84 3.45 22.85
N THR A 396 34.41 4.45 23.61
CA THR A 396 33.67 4.24 24.87
C THR A 396 32.53 5.24 25.01
N LEU A 397 31.46 4.77 25.65
CA LEU A 397 30.27 5.55 25.97
C LEU A 397 29.93 5.33 27.45
N ARG A 398 29.59 6.39 28.17
CA ARG A 398 29.13 6.32 29.55
C ARG A 398 27.69 6.81 29.59
N LEU A 399 26.76 5.90 29.89
CA LEU A 399 25.32 6.16 29.98
C LEU A 399 24.92 6.37 31.44
N LYS A 400 24.15 7.41 31.71
CA LYS A 400 23.68 7.75 33.06
C LYS A 400 22.19 8.06 33.07
N PHE A 401 21.49 7.54 34.08
CA PHE A 401 20.12 7.94 34.43
C PHE A 401 19.78 7.46 35.85
N PRO A 402 18.91 8.17 36.59
CA PRO A 402 18.42 7.73 37.90
C PRO A 402 17.34 6.66 37.80
N VAL A 403 17.20 5.85 38.85
CA VAL A 403 16.08 4.95 39.08
C VAL A 403 15.63 5.06 40.53
N SER A 404 14.34 5.35 40.74
CA SER A 404 13.72 5.43 42.08
C SER A 404 12.90 4.18 42.37
N PRO A 405 12.95 3.61 43.58
CA PRO A 405 11.94 2.64 44.04
C PRO A 405 10.57 3.30 44.20
N GLN A 406 9.47 2.58 43.92
CA GLN A 406 8.10 3.11 44.10
C GLN A 406 7.57 2.97 45.53
N ASN A 407 7.82 1.83 46.18
CA ASN A 407 7.10 1.41 47.38
C ASN A 407 7.92 1.50 48.67
N THR A 408 9.04 2.22 48.65
CA THR A 408 9.88 2.42 49.84
C THR A 408 10.04 3.91 50.12
N ASN A 409 9.77 4.36 51.35
CA ASN A 409 10.15 5.69 51.86
C ASN A 409 11.68 5.81 52.04
N SER A 410 12.46 5.23 51.12
CA SER A 410 13.91 5.12 51.22
C SER A 410 14.56 6.01 50.18
N ASP A 411 15.60 6.73 50.60
CA ASP A 411 16.51 7.50 49.74
C ASP A 411 17.44 6.59 48.91
N ASP A 412 17.03 5.34 48.66
CA ASP A 412 17.83 4.31 47.98
C ASP A 412 17.69 4.43 46.46
N TRP A 413 17.92 5.62 45.93
CA TRP A 413 17.93 5.85 44.50
C TRP A 413 19.21 5.28 43.89
N LYS A 414 19.11 4.81 42.66
CA LYS A 414 20.27 4.37 41.89
C LYS A 414 20.52 5.31 40.73
N ASP A 415 21.60 6.06 40.82
CA ASP A 415 22.20 6.70 39.66
C ASP A 415 23.00 5.65 38.89
N TYR A 416 22.43 5.12 37.81
CA TYR A 416 23.20 4.27 36.91
C TYR A 416 24.29 5.08 36.25
N ASP A 417 25.46 4.47 36.13
CA ASP A 417 26.63 5.08 35.53
C ASP A 417 27.46 4.02 34.81
N LEU A 418 26.92 3.58 33.67
CA LEU A 418 27.40 2.42 32.95
C LEU A 418 28.40 2.82 31.87
N THR A 419 29.63 2.34 31.98
CA THR A 419 30.64 2.49 30.93
C THR A 419 30.58 1.31 29.96
N ILE A 420 30.31 1.62 28.70
CA ILE A 420 30.14 0.71 27.58
C ILE A 420 31.38 0.80 26.68
N ASN A 421 32.07 -0.32 26.49
CA ASN A 421 33.20 -0.39 25.57
C ASN A 421 32.72 -0.76 24.17
N LEU A 422 33.08 0.05 23.17
CA LEU A 422 32.71 -0.10 21.77
C LEU A 422 33.90 -0.62 20.96
N ASN A 423 34.43 -1.76 21.40
CA ASN A 423 35.49 -2.45 20.67
C ASN A 423 34.85 -3.38 19.63
N ASN A 424 35.36 -3.34 18.40
CA ASN A 424 34.97 -4.26 17.33
C ASN A 424 35.64 -5.63 17.46
#